data_AF-A0A7C4CNH0-F1
#
_entry.id   AF-A0A7C4CNH0-F1
#
_cell.length_a   1.000
_cell.length_b   1.000
_cell.length_c   1.000
_cell.angle_alpha   90.00
_cell.angle_beta   90.00
_cell.angle_gamma   90.00
#
_symmetry.space_group_name_H-M   'P 1'
#
loop_
_entity.id
_entity.type
_entity.pdbx_description
1 polymer ?
#
loop_
_entity_poly.entity_id
_entity_poly.type
_entity_poly.pdbx_seq_one_letter_code
_entity_poly.pdbx_strand_id
1 'polypeptide(L)'
;ALIPAAIDQDPYWRITRDVAPKLGYYKPAQIHCRFLPGLGAGGKMSASEPETSIFTIDPPDVVKRKIWNAFTGGKPTVVEQRKMGGDPTICSVFQYFYFLFEEDDGKLAERERKCRAGEILCGECKTELTERVVKFLTEHQKRREKARNIIDKFHLKR
;
A
#
# COMPACT_ATOMS: atom_id res chain seq x y z
N ALA A 1 6.87 -0.42 -26.22
CA ALA A 1 5.90 -0.20 -25.12
C ALA A 1 6.57 -0.46 -23.78
N LEU A 2 6.28 0.36 -22.78
CA LEU A 2 6.71 0.16 -21.38
C LEU A 2 5.47 -0.25 -20.56
N ILE A 3 5.58 -1.35 -19.82
CA ILE A 3 4.46 -1.92 -19.06
C ILE A 3 4.80 -1.87 -17.56
N PRO A 4 4.23 -0.92 -16.80
CA PRO A 4 4.30 -0.94 -15.34
C PRO A 4 3.21 -1.88 -14.79
N ALA A 5 3.61 -2.93 -14.07
CA ALA A 5 2.68 -3.87 -13.45
C ALA A 5 3.32 -4.53 -12.22
N ALA A 6 2.51 -5.09 -11.33
CA ALA A 6 3.01 -5.99 -10.31
C ALA A 6 3.50 -7.32 -10.94
N ILE A 7 4.36 -8.03 -10.21
CA ILE A 7 5.09 -9.21 -10.72
C ILE A 7 4.17 -10.39 -11.10
N ASP A 8 2.95 -10.45 -10.58
CA ASP A 8 1.94 -11.46 -10.94
C ASP A 8 1.53 -11.43 -12.41
N GLN A 9 1.71 -10.29 -13.09
CA GLN A 9 1.36 -10.15 -14.49
C GLN A 9 2.48 -10.58 -15.44
N ASP A 10 3.71 -10.79 -14.93
CA ASP A 10 4.88 -11.17 -15.74
C ASP A 10 4.68 -12.42 -16.62
N PRO A 11 3.96 -13.47 -16.20
CA PRO A 11 3.69 -14.62 -17.07
C PRO A 11 3.02 -14.26 -18.41
N TYR A 12 2.11 -13.28 -18.44
CA TYR A 12 1.45 -12.82 -19.66
C TYR A 12 2.42 -12.06 -20.59
N TRP A 13 3.30 -11.25 -20.01
CA TRP A 13 4.23 -10.42 -20.76
C TRP A 13 5.41 -11.22 -21.28
N ARG A 14 5.82 -12.28 -20.58
CA ARG A 14 6.84 -13.22 -21.06
C ARG A 14 6.43 -13.86 -22.38
N ILE A 15 5.20 -14.37 -22.46
CA ILE A 15 4.65 -14.93 -23.71
C ILE A 15 4.62 -13.86 -24.81
N THR A 16 4.13 -12.66 -24.48
CA THR A 16 4.09 -11.53 -25.43
C THR A 16 5.48 -11.20 -25.98
N ARG A 17 6.52 -11.23 -25.14
CA ARG A 17 7.91 -10.96 -25.55
C ARG A 17 8.49 -12.04 -26.46
N ASP A 18 8.05 -13.29 -26.33
CA ASP A 18 8.50 -14.39 -27.20
C ASP A 18 7.80 -14.37 -28.57
N VAL A 19 6.55 -13.89 -28.62
CA VAL A 19 5.75 -13.78 -29.84
C VAL A 19 6.06 -12.52 -30.64
N ALA A 20 6.29 -11.37 -29.98
CA ALA A 20 6.42 -10.07 -30.64
C ALA A 20 7.44 -10.05 -31.81
N PRO A 21 8.67 -10.58 -31.68
CA PRO A 21 9.64 -10.58 -32.79
C PRO A 21 9.19 -11.41 -34.00
N LYS A 22 8.42 -12.49 -33.78
CA LYS A 22 7.88 -13.34 -34.86
C LYS A 22 6.86 -12.60 -35.72
N LEU A 23 6.23 -11.56 -35.17
CA LEU A 23 5.28 -10.69 -35.84
C LEU A 23 5.93 -9.39 -36.36
N GLY A 24 7.26 -9.25 -36.26
CA GLY A 24 7.97 -8.03 -36.66
C GLY A 24 7.89 -6.89 -35.65
N TYR A 25 7.44 -7.15 -34.42
CA TYR A 25 7.36 -6.14 -33.35
C TYR A 25 8.54 -6.21 -32.38
N TYR A 26 8.84 -5.07 -31.75
CA TYR A 26 9.77 -5.02 -30.63
C TYR A 26 9.19 -5.65 -29.37
N LYS A 27 10.06 -6.31 -28.59
CA LYS A 27 9.69 -6.84 -27.27
C LYS A 27 9.27 -5.69 -26.34
N PRO A 28 8.15 -5.80 -25.61
CA PRO A 28 7.80 -4.79 -24.61
C PRO A 28 8.80 -4.77 -23.45
N ALA A 29 9.10 -3.56 -22.96
CA ALA A 29 9.84 -3.34 -21.72
C ALA A 29 8.88 -3.40 -20.53
N GLN A 30 9.38 -3.80 -19.36
CA GLN A 30 8.58 -3.98 -18.15
C GLN A 30 9.26 -3.34 -16.94
N ILE A 31 8.45 -2.78 -16.05
CA ILE A 31 8.87 -2.37 -14.70
C ILE A 31 7.96 -3.10 -13.71
N HIS A 32 8.57 -3.91 -12.84
CA HIS A 32 7.84 -4.71 -11.85
C HIS A 32 7.71 -3.98 -10.52
N CYS A 33 6.48 -3.80 -10.06
CA CYS A 33 6.18 -3.25 -8.74
C CYS A 33 6.11 -4.36 -7.69
N ARG A 34 6.56 -4.09 -6.46
CA ARG A 34 6.29 -4.94 -5.30
C ARG A 34 4.81 -4.89 -4.94
N PHE A 35 4.29 -5.97 -4.37
CA PHE A 35 2.93 -5.95 -3.82
C PHE A 35 2.87 -5.01 -2.61
N LEU A 36 1.78 -4.25 -2.52
CA LEU A 36 1.41 -3.61 -1.28
C LEU A 36 1.02 -4.71 -0.28
N PRO A 37 1.63 -4.71 0.92
CA PRO A 37 1.26 -5.65 1.95
C PRO A 37 -0.16 -5.38 2.43
N GLY A 38 -0.85 -6.44 2.82
CA GLY A 38 -2.13 -6.32 3.50
C GLY A 38 -1.96 -5.86 4.94
N LEU A 39 -3.08 -5.57 5.60
CA LEU A 39 -3.10 -5.23 7.02
C LEU A 39 -2.85 -6.45 7.92
N GLY A 40 -2.93 -7.67 7.39
CA GLY A 40 -2.60 -8.92 8.10
C GLY A 40 -1.11 -9.26 8.10
N ALA A 41 -0.72 -10.23 8.93
CA ALA A 41 0.67 -10.69 9.03
C ALA A 41 1.13 -11.39 7.74
N GLY A 42 2.16 -10.84 7.07
CA GLY A 42 2.79 -11.46 5.90
C GLY A 42 1.89 -11.64 4.65
N GLY A 43 0.67 -11.11 4.69
CA GLY A 43 -0.33 -11.26 3.63
C GLY A 43 -0.24 -10.20 2.56
N LYS A 44 -0.77 -10.51 1.37
CA LYS A 44 -1.06 -9.53 0.32
C LYS A 44 -2.38 -8.84 0.63
N MET A 45 -2.54 -7.61 0.18
CA MET A 45 -3.86 -6.97 0.15
C MET A 45 -4.79 -7.78 -0.77
N SER A 46 -5.91 -8.28 -0.23
CA SER A 46 -6.88 -9.07 -1.01
C SER A 46 -8.29 -8.51 -0.87
N ALA A 47 -8.94 -8.23 -2.00
CA ALA A 47 -10.35 -7.85 -2.02
C ALA A 47 -11.29 -8.95 -1.50
N SER A 48 -10.85 -10.22 -1.55
CA SER A 48 -11.60 -11.36 -0.98
C SER A 48 -11.55 -11.41 0.54
N GLU A 49 -10.63 -10.67 1.17
CA GLU A 49 -10.49 -10.58 2.62
C GLU A 49 -10.60 -9.10 3.03
N PRO A 50 -11.83 -8.57 3.20
CA PRO A 50 -12.06 -7.14 3.40
C PRO A 50 -11.28 -6.50 4.55
N GLU A 51 -10.99 -7.25 5.60
CA GLU A 51 -10.26 -6.77 6.78
C GLU A 51 -8.74 -6.62 6.53
N THR A 52 -8.19 -7.28 5.51
CA THR A 52 -6.76 -7.15 5.15
C THR A 52 -6.52 -5.98 4.19
N SER A 53 -7.58 -5.28 3.75
CA SER A 53 -7.53 -4.31 2.67
C SER A 53 -8.25 -3.01 3.02
N ILE A 54 -7.66 -1.87 2.66
CA ILE A 54 -8.33 -0.57 2.71
C ILE A 54 -8.91 -0.30 1.32
N PHE A 55 -10.24 -0.31 1.19
CA PHE A 55 -10.88 0.00 -0.08
C PHE A 55 -10.90 1.51 -0.31
N THR A 56 -10.85 1.92 -1.57
CA THR A 56 -10.89 3.34 -1.96
C THR A 56 -12.21 4.04 -1.63
N ILE A 57 -13.23 3.26 -1.29
CA ILE A 57 -14.57 3.69 -0.89
C ILE A 57 -14.85 3.53 0.61
N ASP A 58 -13.87 3.04 1.39
CA ASP A 58 -14.07 2.86 2.83
C ASP A 58 -14.31 4.22 3.50
N PRO A 59 -15.31 4.32 4.40
CA PRO A 59 -15.52 5.54 5.19
C PRO A 59 -14.48 5.65 6.32
N PRO A 60 -14.28 6.85 6.89
CA PRO A 60 -13.19 7.10 7.84
C PRO A 60 -13.20 6.20 9.08
N ASP A 61 -14.37 5.83 9.59
CA ASP A 61 -14.53 4.95 10.76
C ASP A 61 -14.09 3.51 10.45
N VAL A 62 -14.40 3.01 9.24
CA VAL A 62 -13.95 1.70 8.76
C VAL A 62 -12.45 1.69 8.55
N VAL A 63 -11.89 2.74 7.94
CA VAL A 63 -10.44 2.91 7.76
C VAL A 63 -9.71 2.85 9.10
N LYS A 64 -10.21 3.63 10.09
CA LYS A 64 -9.67 3.62 11.45
C LYS A 64 -9.72 2.21 12.04
N ARG A 65 -10.87 1.54 12.02
CA ARG A 65 -11.01 0.18 12.56
C ARG A 65 -10.00 -0.79 11.93
N LYS A 66 -9.89 -0.80 10.60
CA LYS A 66 -8.97 -1.68 9.87
C LYS A 66 -7.50 -1.42 10.22
N ILE A 67 -7.07 -0.15 10.22
CA ILE A 67 -5.69 0.22 10.60
C ILE A 67 -5.40 -0.16 12.05
N TRP A 68 -6.37 0.04 12.95
CA TRP A 68 -6.21 -0.30 14.36
C TRP A 68 -6.13 -1.81 14.60
N ASN A 69 -6.77 -2.62 13.76
CA ASN A 69 -6.67 -4.09 13.76
C ASN A 69 -5.47 -4.62 12.96
N ALA A 70 -4.71 -3.76 12.28
CA ALA A 70 -3.58 -4.18 11.47
C ALA A 70 -2.46 -4.80 12.32
N PHE A 71 -1.79 -5.79 11.73
CA PHE A 71 -0.62 -6.44 12.27
C PHE A 71 0.53 -5.43 12.47
N THR A 72 1.19 -5.52 13.61
CA THR A 72 2.35 -4.69 13.95
C THR A 72 3.44 -5.55 14.54
N GLY A 73 4.70 -5.19 14.27
CA GLY A 73 5.85 -5.79 14.95
C GLY A 73 6.13 -5.24 16.35
N GLY A 74 5.18 -4.52 16.97
CA GLY A 74 5.30 -4.04 18.35
C GLY A 74 5.15 -5.15 19.39
N LYS A 75 5.23 -4.78 20.67
CA LYS A 75 5.05 -5.71 21.80
C LYS A 75 3.62 -5.66 22.34
N PRO A 76 3.16 -6.69 23.08
CA PRO A 76 1.81 -6.74 23.65
C PRO A 76 1.51 -5.59 24.61
N THR A 77 2.52 -5.13 25.36
CA THR A 77 2.36 -4.04 26.32
C THR A 77 3.23 -2.83 25.98
N VAL A 78 2.78 -1.65 26.40
CA VAL A 78 3.53 -0.39 26.27
C VAL A 78 4.88 -0.49 26.98
N VAL A 79 4.91 -1.08 28.19
CA VAL A 79 6.13 -1.23 28.98
C VAL A 79 7.17 -2.08 28.24
N GLU A 80 6.76 -3.21 27.68
CA GLU A 80 7.66 -4.05 26.89
C GLU A 80 8.11 -3.37 25.61
N GLN A 81 7.22 -2.65 24.92
CA GLN A 81 7.59 -1.93 23.69
C GLN A 81 8.58 -0.79 24.00
N ARG A 82 8.41 -0.06 25.10
CA ARG A 82 9.37 0.97 25.55
C ARG A 82 10.73 0.35 25.88
N LYS A 83 10.76 -0.85 26.46
CA LYS A 83 12.00 -1.52 26.89
C LYS A 83 12.73 -2.23 25.75
N MET A 84 12.01 -2.89 24.85
CA MET A 84 12.56 -3.80 23.84
C MET A 84 12.39 -3.31 22.40
N GLY A 85 11.65 -2.22 22.19
CA GLY A 85 11.31 -1.74 20.86
C GLY A 85 10.33 -2.63 20.11
N GLY A 86 10.03 -2.22 18.87
CA GLY A 86 9.28 -3.01 17.89
C GLY A 86 10.14 -3.36 16.67
N ASP A 87 9.62 -4.29 15.85
CA ASP A 87 10.20 -4.67 14.57
C ASP A 87 9.42 -4.06 13.40
N PRO A 88 9.91 -2.97 12.78
CA PRO A 88 9.25 -2.34 11.65
C PRO A 88 9.26 -3.20 10.37
N THR A 89 10.16 -4.19 10.26
CA THR A 89 10.32 -4.99 9.01
C THR A 89 9.11 -5.89 8.73
N ILE A 90 8.44 -6.35 9.78
CA ILE A 90 7.24 -7.17 9.72
C ILE A 90 5.95 -6.36 9.92
N CYS A 91 6.05 -5.05 10.15
CA CYS A 91 4.91 -4.21 10.55
C CYS A 91 4.14 -3.68 9.34
N SER A 92 2.89 -4.10 9.14
CA SER A 92 2.04 -3.62 8.05
C SER A 92 1.84 -2.09 8.11
N VAL A 93 1.71 -1.53 9.31
CA VAL A 93 1.58 -0.08 9.51
C VAL A 93 2.82 0.67 9.02
N PHE A 94 4.03 0.17 9.32
CA PHE A 94 5.27 0.78 8.84
C PHE A 94 5.39 0.65 7.32
N GLN A 95 5.03 -0.51 6.77
CA GLN A 95 5.07 -0.73 5.32
C GLN A 95 4.15 0.23 4.56
N TYR A 96 3.01 0.61 5.12
CA TYR A 96 2.14 1.64 4.51
C TYR A 96 2.83 3.01 4.43
N PHE A 97 3.57 3.41 5.46
CA PHE A 97 4.41 4.61 5.38
C PHE A 97 5.48 4.45 4.29
N TYR A 98 6.21 3.34 4.31
CA TYR A 98 7.29 3.05 3.36
C TYR A 98 6.83 3.07 1.89
N PHE A 99 5.66 2.50 1.58
CA PHE A 99 5.22 2.38 0.19
C PHE A 99 4.38 3.56 -0.32
N LEU A 100 3.61 4.23 0.55
CA LEU A 100 2.54 5.13 0.10
C LEU A 100 2.49 6.48 0.81
N PHE A 101 2.83 6.53 2.10
CA PHE A 101 2.44 7.67 2.94
C PHE A 101 3.59 8.49 3.49
N GLU A 102 4.86 8.07 3.34
CA GLU A 102 6.04 8.88 3.67
C GLU A 102 6.95 9.00 2.44
N GLU A 103 7.08 10.22 1.94
CA GLU A 103 7.89 10.54 0.74
C GLU A 103 9.34 10.89 1.09
N ASP A 104 9.61 11.18 2.37
CA ASP A 104 10.93 11.57 2.87
C ASP A 104 11.62 10.37 3.55
N ASP A 105 12.64 9.84 2.88
CA ASP A 105 13.43 8.71 3.36
C ASP A 105 14.07 8.99 4.74
N GLY A 106 14.42 10.24 5.04
CA GLY A 106 14.96 10.64 6.33
C GLY A 106 13.94 10.51 7.46
N LYS A 107 12.69 10.92 7.22
CA LYS A 107 11.59 10.72 8.19
C LYS A 107 11.24 9.26 8.38
N LEU A 108 11.32 8.47 7.30
CA LEU A 108 11.07 7.04 7.37
C LEU A 108 12.15 6.32 8.16
N ALA A 109 13.43 6.65 7.92
CA ALA A 109 14.57 6.13 8.68
C ALA A 109 14.47 6.52 10.17
N GLU A 110 14.08 7.75 10.47
CA GLU A 110 13.90 8.20 11.84
C GLU A 110 12.74 7.47 12.53
N ARG A 111 11.62 7.23 11.83
CA ARG A 111 10.51 6.42 12.33
C ARG A 111 10.96 4.99 12.62
N GLU A 112 11.77 4.41 11.74
CA GLU A 112 12.33 3.07 11.93
C GLU A 112 13.21 3.02 13.19
N ARG A 113 14.14 3.97 13.32
CA ARG A 113 15.03 4.10 14.49
C ARG A 113 14.23 4.22 15.78
N LYS A 114 13.26 5.15 15.82
CA LYS A 114 12.38 5.36 16.98
C LYS A 114 11.58 4.10 17.33
N CYS A 115 11.11 3.37 16.32
CA CYS A 115 10.33 2.14 16.52
C CYS A 115 11.19 1.07 17.18
N ARG A 116 12.41 0.85 16.68
CA ARG A 116 13.38 -0.10 17.24
C ARG A 116 13.87 0.29 18.64
N ALA A 117 13.95 1.59 18.93
CA ALA A 117 14.32 2.11 20.23
C ALA A 117 13.16 2.10 21.26
N GLY A 118 11.93 1.82 20.84
CA GLY A 118 10.75 1.95 21.70
C GLY A 118 10.36 3.41 21.99
N GLU A 119 10.90 4.38 21.25
CA GLU A 119 10.58 5.82 21.38
C GLU A 119 9.21 6.15 20.77
N ILE A 120 8.75 5.41 19.77
CA ILE A 120 7.41 5.53 19.18
C ILE A 120 6.59 4.25 19.40
N LEU A 121 5.35 4.41 19.86
CA LEU A 121 4.44 3.31 20.09
C LEU A 121 3.60 2.97 18.86
N CYS A 122 3.10 1.73 18.77
CA CYS A 122 2.27 1.30 17.66
C CYS A 122 0.98 2.14 17.52
N GLY A 123 0.38 2.56 18.64
CA GLY A 123 -0.82 3.40 18.64
C GLY A 123 -0.58 4.78 18.02
N GLU A 124 0.61 5.36 18.22
CA GLU A 124 1.00 6.66 17.64
C GLU A 124 1.10 6.54 16.12
N CYS A 125 1.84 5.53 15.63
CA CYS A 125 1.92 5.22 14.19
C CYS A 125 0.55 4.93 13.56
N LYS A 126 -0.33 4.19 14.24
CA LYS A 126 -1.68 3.87 13.77
C LYS A 126 -2.56 5.10 13.66
N THR A 127 -2.47 6.01 14.63
CA THR A 127 -3.21 7.28 14.64
C THR A 127 -2.80 8.13 13.45
N GLU A 128 -1.50 8.37 13.29
CA GLU A 128 -0.98 9.16 12.19
C GLU A 128 -1.30 8.55 10.82
N LEU A 129 -1.14 7.24 10.67
CA LEU A 129 -1.47 6.55 9.42
C LEU A 129 -2.96 6.71 9.10
N THR A 130 -3.84 6.60 10.09
CA THR A 130 -5.29 6.78 9.91
C THR A 130 -5.59 8.17 9.35
N GLU A 131 -5.00 9.22 9.91
CA GLU A 131 -5.19 10.59 9.43
C GLU A 131 -4.73 10.77 7.98
N ARG A 132 -3.54 10.28 7.63
CA ARG A 132 -3.00 10.37 6.26
C ARG A 132 -3.87 9.60 5.26
N VAL A 133 -4.27 8.38 5.60
CA VAL A 133 -5.13 7.54 4.73
C VAL A 133 -6.51 8.17 4.54
N VAL A 134 -7.15 8.64 5.61
CA VAL A 134 -8.47 9.29 5.53
C VAL A 134 -8.40 10.55 4.67
N LYS A 135 -7.36 11.38 4.83
CA LYS A 135 -7.13 12.56 3.99
C LYS A 135 -6.99 12.17 2.51
N PHE A 136 -6.17 11.16 2.22
CA PHE A 136 -5.99 10.66 0.86
C PHE A 136 -7.30 10.15 0.24
N LEU A 137 -8.04 9.31 0.96
CA LEU A 137 -9.29 8.73 0.49
C LEU A 137 -10.37 9.79 0.28
N THR A 138 -10.47 10.78 1.16
CA THR A 138 -11.40 11.90 1.00
C THR A 138 -11.15 12.63 -0.32
N GLU A 139 -9.90 12.92 -0.65
CA GLU A 139 -9.57 13.59 -1.91
C GLU A 139 -9.73 12.66 -3.12
N HIS A 140 -9.40 11.38 -2.99
CA HIS A 140 -9.65 10.39 -4.03
C HIS A 140 -11.15 10.28 -4.35
N GLN A 141 -12.01 10.17 -3.35
CA GLN A 141 -13.47 10.03 -3.50
C GLN A 141 -14.08 11.29 -4.14
N LYS A 142 -13.61 12.49 -3.78
CA LYS A 142 -14.01 13.74 -4.46
C LYS A 142 -13.67 13.73 -5.95
N ARG A 143 -12.45 13.31 -6.31
CA ARG A 143 -12.01 13.19 -7.71
C ARG A 143 -12.79 12.13 -8.46
N ARG A 144 -13.07 10.99 -7.82
CA ARG A 144 -13.90 9.91 -8.36
C ARG A 144 -15.30 10.38 -8.69
N GLU A 145 -15.93 11.19 -7.83
CA GLU A 145 -17.27 11.71 -8.09
C GLU A 145 -17.29 12.66 -9.29
N LYS A 146 -16.31 13.57 -9.38
CA LYS A 146 -16.14 14.45 -10.55
C LYS A 146 -15.92 13.66 -11.84
N ALA A 147 -15.23 12.52 -11.76
CA ALA A 147 -14.92 11.69 -12.91
C ALA A 147 -16.17 11.08 -13.57
N ARG A 148 -17.30 10.91 -12.85
CA ARG A 148 -18.55 10.36 -13.38
C ARG A 148 -19.02 11.05 -14.65
N ASN A 149 -18.84 12.37 -14.73
CA ASN A 149 -19.32 13.19 -15.85
C ASN A 149 -18.39 13.19 -17.07
N ILE A 150 -17.24 12.53 -17.00
CA ILE A 150 -16.24 12.54 -18.07
C ILE A 150 -15.80 11.14 -18.51
N ILE A 151 -16.43 10.09 -17.99
CA ILE A 151 -16.09 8.68 -18.31
C ILE A 151 -16.11 8.45 -19.82
N ASP A 152 -17.11 8.98 -20.53
CA ASP A 152 -17.25 8.80 -21.98
C ASP A 152 -16.10 9.38 -22.81
N LYS A 153 -15.30 10.29 -22.24
CA LYS A 153 -14.11 10.83 -22.91
C LYS A 153 -12.96 9.81 -22.96
N PHE A 154 -12.97 8.82 -22.07
CA PHE A 154 -11.92 7.81 -21.93
C PHE A 154 -12.31 6.45 -22.53
N HIS A 155 -13.59 6.27 -22.86
CA HIS A 155 -14.01 5.11 -23.65
C HIS A 155 -13.48 5.25 -25.08
N LEU A 156 -12.81 4.20 -25.57
CA LEU A 156 -12.56 4.06 -26.99
C LEU A 156 -13.92 3.87 -27.68
N LYS A 157 -14.40 4.94 -28.33
CA LYS A 157 -15.55 4.85 -29.24
C LYS A 157 -15.13 3.95 -30.39
N ARG A 158 -15.72 2.76 -30.45
CA ARG A 158 -15.57 1.85 -31.59
C ARG A 158 -16.36 2.36 -32.78
#